data_AF-A0A117SQG3-F1
#
_entry.id   AF-A0A117SQG3-F1
#
_cell.length_a   1.000
_cell.length_b   1.000
_cell.length_c   1.000
_cell.angle_alpha   90.00
_cell.angle_beta   90.00
_cell.angle_gamma   90.00
#
_symmetry.space_group_name_H-M   'P 1'
#
loop_
_entity.id
_entity.type
_entity.pdbx_description
1 polymer ?
#
loop_
_entity_poly.entity_id
_entity_poly.type
_entity_poly.pdbx_seq_one_letter_code
_entity_poly.pdbx_strand_id
1 'polypeptide(L)' 'MPGIEVVSEEDLPPIDDKIVVVVGNRELAERLGAAYMSEEEALRFVELLKSESARVVSRA' A
#
# COMPACT_ATOMS: atom_id res chain seq x y z
N MET A 1 8.24 0.37 9.10
CA MET A 1 7.22 -0.44 9.80
C MET A 1 7.41 -1.88 9.36
N PRO A 2 7.47 -2.87 10.26
CA PRO A 2 7.49 -4.26 9.81
C PRO A 2 6.19 -4.53 9.02
N GLY A 3 6.32 -4.89 7.74
CA GLY A 3 5.18 -5.21 6.85
C GLY A 3 4.82 -4.17 5.78
N ILE A 4 5.50 -3.01 5.71
CA ILE A 4 5.34 -2.05 4.61
C ILE A 4 6.71 -1.71 4.04
N GLU A 5 6.89 -1.96 2.75
CA GLU A 5 8.10 -1.66 1.98
C GLU A 5 7.75 -0.63 0.89
N VAL A 6 8.61 0.39 0.74
CA VAL A 6 8.45 1.43 -0.28
C VAL A 6 9.55 1.22 -1.31
N VAL A 7 9.16 1.08 -2.57
CA VAL A 7 10.08 0.80 -3.68
C VAL A 7 9.83 1.76 -4.85
N SER A 8 10.88 2.05 -5.60
CA SER A 8 10.85 2.80 -6.87
C SER A 8 10.21 1.98 -7.99
N GLU A 9 9.70 2.62 -9.05
CA GLU A 9 9.24 1.92 -10.27
C GLU A 9 10.36 1.04 -10.85
N GLU A 10 11.60 1.54 -10.83
CA GLU A 10 12.80 0.88 -11.36
C GLU A 10 13.18 -0.40 -10.60
N ASP A 11 12.78 -0.50 -9.33
CA ASP A 11 13.13 -1.57 -8.42
C ASP A 11 11.93 -2.48 -8.11
N LEU A 12 10.84 -2.37 -8.88
CA LEU A 12 9.64 -3.17 -8.69
C LEU A 12 9.97 -4.67 -8.84
N PRO A 13 9.88 -5.47 -7.77
CA PRO A 13 10.04 -6.91 -7.87
C PRO A 13 8.85 -7.51 -8.65
N PRO A 14 8.93 -8.77 -9.11
CA PRO A 14 7.76 -9.46 -9.65
C PRO A 14 6.56 -9.39 -8.69
N ILE A 15 5.38 -9.13 -9.26
CA ILE A 15 4.15 -8.79 -8.52
C ILE A 15 3.02 -9.80 -8.71
N ASP A 16 3.24 -10.90 -9.42
CA ASP A 16 2.19 -11.82 -9.87
C ASP A 16 1.33 -12.40 -8.72
N ASP A 17 1.91 -12.55 -7.51
CA ASP A 17 1.22 -13.03 -6.31
C ASP A 17 1.07 -11.95 -5.21
N LYS A 18 1.26 -10.67 -5.54
CA LYS A 18 1.27 -9.57 -4.55
C LYS A 18 0.11 -8.61 -4.78
N ILE A 19 -0.36 -8.03 -3.68
CA ILE A 19 -1.25 -6.86 -3.73
C ILE A 19 -0.38 -5.64 -3.94
N VAL A 20 -0.58 -4.96 -5.07
CA VAL A 20 0.11 -3.70 -5.40
C VAL A 20 -0.89 -2.56 -5.34
N VAL A 21 -0.49 -1.50 -4.63
CA VAL A 21 -1.23 -0.25 -4.56
C VAL A 21 -0.28 0.89 -4.91
N VAL A 22 -0.62 1.64 -5.95
CA VAL A 22 0.19 2.77 -6.41
C VAL A 22 -0.42 4.07 -5.87
N VAL A 23 0.43 4.93 -5.30
CA VAL A 23 0.01 6.18 -4.67
C VAL A 23 0.46 7.37 -5.52
N GLY A 24 -0.45 8.31 -5.78
CA GLY A 24 -0.13 9.59 -6.43
C GLY A 24 0.21 9.50 -7.93
N ASN A 25 0.34 8.30 -8.49
CA ASN A 25 0.63 8.07 -9.91
C ASN A 25 -0.36 7.08 -10.53
N ARG A 26 -1.49 7.61 -11.02
CA ARG A 26 -2.54 6.81 -11.64
C ARG A 26 -2.10 6.13 -12.94
N GLU A 27 -1.31 6.82 -13.76
CA GLU A 27 -0.83 6.28 -15.04
C GLU A 27 0.00 5.02 -14.84
N LEU A 28 0.90 5.04 -13.84
CA LEU A 28 1.67 3.87 -13.45
C LEU A 28 0.76 2.73 -12.96
N ALA A 29 -0.27 3.04 -12.17
CA ALA A 29 -1.21 2.04 -11.69
C ALA A 29 -1.94 1.32 -12.83
N GLU A 30 -2.41 2.07 -13.82
CA GLU A 30 -3.09 1.52 -15.00
C GLU A 30 -2.15 0.64 -15.83
N ARG A 31 -0.88 1.05 -16.01
CA ARG A 31 0.15 0.24 -16.68
C ARG A 31 0.42 -1.08 -15.98
N LEU A 32 0.35 -1.10 -14.65
CA LEU A 32 0.61 -2.28 -13.82
C LEU A 32 -0.65 -3.13 -13.57
N GLY A 33 -1.84 -2.68 -14.00
CA GLY A 33 -3.10 -3.31 -13.62
C GLY A 33 -3.34 -3.31 -12.11
N ALA A 34 -2.74 -2.34 -11.40
CA ALA A 34 -2.76 -2.24 -9.95
C ALA A 34 -3.89 -1.33 -9.46
N ALA A 35 -4.27 -1.48 -8.19
CA ALA A 35 -5.12 -0.51 -7.53
C ALA A 35 -4.37 0.81 -7.33
N TYR A 36 -5.08 1.94 -7.35
CA TYR A 36 -4.48 3.25 -7.10
C TYR A 36 -5.19 4.00 -5.99
N MET A 37 -4.46 4.93 -5.36
CA MET A 37 -5.00 5.86 -4.37
C MET A 37 -4.27 7.21 -4.45
N SER A 38 -4.93 8.28 -4.01
CA SER A 38 -4.24 9.55 -3.77
C SER A 38 -3.32 9.46 -2.55
N GLU A 39 -2.38 10.39 -2.42
CA GLU A 39 -1.54 10.49 -1.22
C GLU A 39 -2.38 10.65 0.06
N GLU A 40 -3.44 11.46 0.01
CA GLU A 40 -4.36 11.66 1.13
C GLU A 40 -5.09 10.37 1.51
N GLU A 41 -5.54 9.61 0.52
CA GLU A 41 -6.19 8.31 0.74
C GLU A 41 -5.22 7.28 1.32
N ALA A 42 -3.97 7.27 0.84
CA ALA A 42 -2.92 6.41 1.37
C ALA A 42 -2.62 6.69 2.84
N LEU A 43 -2.53 7.97 3.21
CA LEU A 43 -2.33 8.37 4.60
C LEU A 43 -3.49 7.89 5.49
N ARG A 44 -4.74 8.12 5.06
CA ARG A 44 -5.93 7.62 5.77
C ARG A 44 -5.94 6.10 5.89
N PHE A 45 -5.54 5.39 4.83
CA PHE A 45 -5.47 3.94 4.82
C PHE A 45 -4.42 3.42 5.81
N VAL A 46 -3.22 4.01 5.84
CA VAL A 46 -2.17 3.67 6.81
C VAL A 46 -2.63 3.94 8.25
N GLU A 47 -3.34 5.05 8.50
CA GLU A 47 -3.92 5.34 9.81
C GLU A 47 -4.95 4.30 10.23
N LEU A 48 -5.84 3.91 9.31
CA LEU A 48 -6.81 2.84 9.54
C LEU A 48 -6.11 1.53 9.92
N LEU A 49 -5.11 1.09 9.14
CA LEU A 49 -4.35 -0.13 9.41
C LEU A 49 -3.67 -0.10 10.78
N LYS A 50 -3.09 1.04 11.17
CA LYS A 50 -2.50 1.23 12.52
C LYS A 50 -3.57 1.08 13.61
N SER A 51 -4.72 1.71 13.41
CA SER A 51 -5.82 1.66 14.39
C SER A 51 -6.37 0.25 14.59
N GLU A 52 -6.55 -0.50 13.50
CA GLU A 52 -7.04 -1.87 13.54
C GLU A 52 -5.98 -2.82 14.12
N SER A 53 -4.71 -2.65 13.76
CA SER A 53 -3.61 -3.44 14.34
C SER A 53 -3.52 -3.26 15.86
N ALA A 54 -3.67 -2.03 16.35
CA ALA A 54 -3.70 -1.75 17.79
C ALA A 54 -4.88 -2.44 18.51
N ARG A 55 -6.05 -2.51 17.85
CA ARG A 55 -7.23 -3.21 18.38
C ARG A 55 -7.04 -4.72 18.45
N VAL A 56 -6.38 -5.31 17.45
CA VAL A 56 -6.08 -6.75 17.43
C VAL A 56 -5.08 -7.12 18.53
N VAL A 57 -4.02 -6.33 18.71
CA VAL A 57 -3.04 -6.53 19.79
C VAL A 57 -3.66 -6.35 21.18
N SER A 58 -4.63 -5.44 21.34
CA SER A 58 -5.34 -5.24 22.62
C SER A 58 -6.30 -6.38 22.98
N ARG A 59 -6.64 -7.27 22.05
CA ARG A 59 -7.54 -8.41 22.27
C ARG A 59 -6.81 -9.76 22.38
N ALA A 60 -5.51 -9.79 22.08
CA ALA A 60 -4.64 -10.95 22.24
C ALA A 60 -3.98 -10.95 23.62
#